data_AF-A0A174P0A6-F1
#
_entry.id   AF-A0A174P0A6-F1
#
_cell.length_a   1.000
_cell.length_b   1.000
_cell.length_c   1.000
_cell.angle_alpha   90.00
_cell.angle_beta   90.00
_cell.angle_gamma   90.00
#
_symmetry.space_group_name_H-M   'P 1'
#
loop_
_entity.id
_entity.type
_entity.pdbx_description
1 polymer ?
#
loop_
_entity_poly.entity_id
_entity_poly.type
_entity_poly.pdbx_seq_one_letter_code
_entity_poly.pdbx_strand_id
1 'polypeptide(L)'
;MNNATTQSHIVWLDVIRTVAMLMVIGVHCIDPFYISPTLGSLPEYKHWAAVYGSLLRPSVPLFVMMTGLLLLPIREQSLGVFYKKRIYRVLFPFLIWSVLYNIFPWVTGLLGLPKEIIGEFFCYVQGNESQSLSDALKDIAMIPFNFSFKENHMWYIYLLIGLYLYMPFFSAWIEKADRSKERVYLGIWFVSLFLPYMSCLYQQIFIRGSDVESIRHVLLFRRIQRISPIRTLLKTR
;
A
#
# COMPACT_ATOMS: atom_id res chain seq x y z
N MET A 1 -18.45 20.84 -37.64
CA MET A 1 -17.12 21.33 -37.22
C MET A 1 -16.84 20.74 -35.85
N ASN A 2 -15.96 19.74 -35.79
CA ASN A 2 -15.64 19.04 -34.55
C ASN A 2 -14.60 19.86 -33.77
N ASN A 3 -15.03 20.61 -32.77
CA ASN A 3 -14.12 21.17 -31.77
C ASN A 3 -13.63 20.01 -30.89
N ALA A 4 -12.62 19.29 -31.37
CA ALA A 4 -11.80 18.45 -30.52
C ALA A 4 -11.10 19.38 -29.52
N THR A 5 -11.65 19.48 -28.32
CA THR A 5 -11.01 20.16 -27.18
C THR A 5 -9.66 19.50 -26.97
N THR A 6 -8.61 20.17 -27.43
CA THR A 6 -7.23 19.77 -27.17
C THR A 6 -7.04 19.95 -25.66
N GLN A 7 -7.18 18.86 -24.90
CA GLN A 7 -6.82 18.84 -23.49
C GLN A 7 -5.38 19.37 -23.38
N SER A 8 -5.22 20.53 -22.74
CA SER A 8 -3.93 21.16 -22.56
C SER A 8 -3.04 20.22 -21.75
N HIS A 9 -2.01 19.68 -22.38
CA HIS A 9 -1.06 18.80 -21.72
C HIS A 9 -0.32 19.56 -20.62
N ILE A 10 -0.37 19.06 -19.39
CA ILE A 10 0.18 19.73 -18.21
C ILE A 10 1.59 19.18 -17.93
N VAL A 11 2.60 19.79 -18.55
CA VAL A 11 3.99 19.29 -18.54
C VAL A 11 4.54 19.08 -17.12
N TRP A 12 4.24 19.98 -16.18
CA TRP A 12 4.75 19.86 -14.81
C TRP A 12 4.18 18.64 -14.08
N LEU A 13 2.98 18.18 -14.44
CA LEU A 13 2.42 16.95 -13.87
C LEU A 13 3.17 15.71 -14.36
N ASP A 14 3.69 15.72 -15.58
CA ASP A 14 4.51 14.62 -16.07
C ASP A 14 5.86 14.57 -15.37
N VAL A 15 6.45 15.73 -15.07
CA VAL A 15 7.67 15.80 -14.25
C VAL A 15 7.42 15.20 -12.87
N ILE A 16 6.35 15.61 -12.17
CA ILE A 16 6.01 15.05 -10.85
C ILE A 16 5.75 13.54 -10.97
N ARG A 17 5.08 13.10 -12.04
CA ARG A 17 4.82 11.68 -12.29
C ARG A 17 6.12 10.89 -12.45
N THR A 18 7.06 11.40 -13.24
CA THR A 18 8.38 10.76 -13.42
C THR A 18 9.15 10.72 -12.11
N VAL A 19 9.18 11.81 -11.35
CA VAL A 19 9.83 11.84 -10.03
C VAL A 19 9.18 10.81 -9.09
N ALA A 20 7.85 10.76 -9.02
CA ALA A 20 7.15 9.78 -8.19
C ALA A 20 7.46 8.33 -8.61
N MET A 21 7.54 8.03 -9.91
CA MET A 21 7.95 6.71 -10.41
C MET A 21 9.37 6.33 -9.96
N LEU A 22 10.32 7.24 -10.09
CA LEU A 22 11.70 7.02 -9.64
C LEU A 22 11.76 6.81 -8.12
N MET A 23 10.98 7.57 -7.35
CA MET A 23 10.90 7.39 -5.90
C MET A 23 10.30 6.04 -5.52
N VAL A 24 9.29 5.52 -6.24
CA VAL A 24 8.75 4.16 -6.02
C VAL A 24 9.84 3.10 -6.22
N ILE A 25 10.59 3.21 -7.32
CA ILE A 25 11.71 2.29 -7.60
C ILE A 25 12.70 2.35 -6.44
N GLY A 26 13.09 3.56 -6.02
CA GLY A 26 14.05 3.73 -4.92
C GLY A 26 13.53 3.20 -3.58
N VAL A 27 12.24 3.34 -3.25
CA VAL A 27 11.66 2.70 -2.04
C VAL A 27 11.84 1.18 -2.09
N HIS A 28 11.54 0.55 -3.22
CA HIS A 28 11.68 -0.90 -3.37
C HIS A 28 13.12 -1.39 -3.38
N CYS A 29 14.08 -0.56 -3.82
CA CYS A 29 15.51 -0.85 -3.65
C CYS A 29 15.96 -0.79 -2.18
N ILE A 30 15.26 -0.02 -1.34
CA ILE A 30 15.60 0.14 0.09
C ILE A 30 14.95 -0.94 0.96
N ASP A 31 13.78 -1.47 0.56
CA ASP A 31 13.04 -2.49 1.32
C ASP A 31 13.93 -3.64 1.85
N PRO A 32 14.85 -4.25 1.07
CA PRO A 32 15.73 -5.32 1.55
C PRO A 32 16.58 -4.93 2.77
N PHE A 33 16.97 -3.65 2.91
CA PHE A 33 17.76 -3.16 4.05
C PHE A 33 16.94 -3.05 5.35
N TYR A 34 15.62 -3.21 5.28
CA TYR A 34 14.76 -3.31 6.47
C TYR A 34 14.39 -4.74 6.82
N ILE A 35 14.18 -5.58 5.80
CA ILE A 35 13.49 -6.87 5.96
C ILE A 35 14.47 -8.04 5.94
N SER A 36 15.61 -7.89 5.25
CA SER A 36 16.62 -8.94 5.20
C SER A 36 17.19 -9.21 6.60
N PRO A 37 17.27 -10.47 7.04
CA PRO A 37 17.94 -10.84 8.28
C PRO A 37 19.41 -10.40 8.33
N THR A 38 20.09 -10.38 7.19
CA THR A 38 21.50 -10.02 7.08
C THR A 38 21.71 -8.51 6.97
N LEU A 39 20.95 -7.81 6.11
CA LEU A 39 21.13 -6.37 5.90
C LEU A 39 20.44 -5.52 6.97
N GLY A 40 19.26 -5.95 7.45
CA GLY A 40 18.46 -5.21 8.42
C GLY A 40 18.95 -5.29 9.87
N SER A 41 19.89 -6.20 10.15
CA SER A 41 20.55 -6.31 11.46
C SER A 41 21.72 -5.33 11.62
N LEU A 42 22.24 -4.78 10.52
CA LEU A 42 23.35 -3.82 10.53
C LEU A 42 22.84 -2.40 10.86
N PRO A 43 23.26 -1.80 11.99
CA PRO A 43 22.70 -0.52 12.45
C PRO A 43 22.90 0.63 11.45
N GLU A 44 24.06 0.68 10.80
CA GLU A 44 24.40 1.71 9.80
C GLU A 44 23.50 1.62 8.57
N TYR A 45 23.31 0.42 8.03
CA TYR A 45 22.45 0.20 6.86
C TYR A 45 21.01 0.55 7.18
N LYS A 46 20.54 0.16 8.36
CA LYS A 46 19.21 0.51 8.84
C LYS A 46 19.03 2.01 9.01
N HIS A 47 20.05 2.73 9.48
CA HIS A 47 20.02 4.19 9.61
C HIS A 47 19.88 4.86 8.24
N TRP A 48 20.74 4.53 7.27
CA TRP A 48 20.66 5.11 5.94
C TRP A 48 19.39 4.70 5.19
N ALA A 49 18.95 3.46 5.35
CA ALA A 49 17.65 3.01 4.84
C ALA A 49 16.49 3.83 5.44
N ALA A 50 16.55 4.21 6.72
CA ALA A 50 15.60 5.13 7.37
C ALA A 50 15.59 6.51 6.72
N VAL A 51 16.76 7.10 6.48
CA VAL A 51 16.90 8.41 5.85
C VAL A 51 16.35 8.38 4.41
N TYR A 52 16.90 7.51 3.56
CA TYR A 52 16.47 7.43 2.16
C TYR A 52 15.03 6.96 2.02
N GLY A 53 14.62 5.98 2.83
CA GLY A 53 13.24 5.50 2.84
C GLY A 53 12.27 6.62 3.19
N SER A 54 12.59 7.47 4.16
CA SER A 54 11.75 8.64 4.51
C SER A 54 11.65 9.66 3.39
N LEU A 55 12.76 9.91 2.69
CA LEU A 55 12.80 10.85 1.56
C LEU A 55 12.00 10.36 0.35
N LEU A 56 11.96 9.04 0.10
CA LEU A 56 11.30 8.45 -1.07
C LEU A 56 9.86 7.98 -0.81
N ARG A 57 9.47 7.82 0.46
CA ARG A 57 8.11 7.45 0.89
C ARG A 57 6.97 8.34 0.37
N PRO A 58 7.14 9.66 0.09
CA PRO A 58 6.06 10.48 -0.47
C PRO A 58 5.63 10.09 -1.89
N SER A 59 6.32 9.14 -2.54
CA SER A 59 6.01 8.65 -3.89
C SER A 59 4.53 8.29 -4.11
N VAL A 60 3.95 7.50 -3.20
CA VAL A 60 2.55 7.07 -3.27
C VAL A 60 1.57 8.24 -3.06
N PRO A 61 1.70 9.07 -1.99
CA PRO A 61 0.91 10.28 -1.84
C PRO A 61 0.94 11.21 -3.06
N LEU A 62 2.09 11.36 -3.74
CA LEU A 62 2.18 12.17 -4.96
C LEU A 62 1.26 11.62 -6.07
N PHE A 63 1.19 10.30 -6.26
CA PHE A 63 0.25 9.70 -7.21
C PHE A 63 -1.21 9.95 -6.83
N VAL A 64 -1.54 9.85 -5.54
CA VAL A 64 -2.90 10.14 -5.04
C VAL A 64 -3.25 11.61 -5.26
N MET A 65 -2.34 12.54 -4.98
CA MET A 65 -2.54 13.98 -5.21
C MET A 65 -2.73 14.32 -6.69
N MET A 66 -1.88 13.77 -7.58
CA MET A 66 -2.04 13.96 -9.03
C MET A 66 -3.39 13.39 -9.52
N THR A 67 -3.80 12.24 -8.98
CA THR A 67 -5.10 11.63 -9.29
C THR A 67 -6.25 12.55 -8.87
N GLY A 68 -6.19 13.11 -7.66
CA GLY A 68 -7.18 14.08 -7.18
C GLY A 68 -7.26 15.32 -8.05
N LEU A 69 -6.11 15.93 -8.38
CA LEU A 69 -6.04 17.13 -9.23
C LEU A 69 -6.64 16.90 -10.63
N LEU A 70 -6.38 15.74 -11.24
CA LEU A 70 -6.83 15.43 -12.60
C LEU A 70 -8.29 14.96 -12.67
N LEU A 71 -8.87 14.54 -11.55
CA LEU A 71 -10.20 13.93 -11.53
C LEU A 71 -11.26 14.75 -10.80
N LEU A 72 -10.87 15.63 -9.87
CA LEU A 72 -11.82 16.39 -9.06
C LEU A 72 -12.02 17.82 -9.58
N PRO A 73 -13.27 18.32 -9.60
CA PRO A 73 -14.51 17.55 -9.42
C PRO A 73 -14.82 16.68 -10.66
N ILE A 74 -15.41 15.51 -10.45
CA ILE A 74 -15.89 14.63 -11.50
C ILE A 74 -17.11 15.30 -12.15
N ARG A 75 -16.88 15.93 -13.31
CA ARG A 75 -17.93 16.58 -14.10
C ARG A 75 -18.38 15.66 -15.24
N GLU A 76 -19.68 15.66 -15.50
CA GLU A 76 -20.27 15.23 -16.78
C GLU A 76 -20.24 13.72 -17.13
N GLN A 77 -19.88 12.83 -16.20
CA GLN A 77 -19.87 11.38 -16.46
C GLN A 77 -20.86 10.63 -15.56
N SER A 78 -21.60 9.67 -16.14
CA SER A 78 -22.38 8.72 -15.35
C SER A 78 -21.44 7.84 -14.52
N LEU A 79 -21.85 7.50 -13.29
CA LEU A 79 -21.03 6.72 -12.35
C LEU A 79 -20.59 5.37 -12.95
N GLY A 80 -21.46 4.71 -13.71
CA GLY A 80 -21.12 3.45 -14.39
C GLY A 80 -19.98 3.61 -15.40
N VAL A 81 -19.98 4.68 -16.19
CA VAL A 81 -18.90 4.97 -17.16
C VAL A 81 -17.59 5.30 -16.43
N PHE A 82 -17.67 6.06 -15.35
CA PHE A 82 -16.53 6.41 -14.51
C PHE A 82 -15.82 5.16 -13.96
N TYR A 83 -16.58 4.23 -13.35
CA TYR A 83 -16.01 3.01 -12.79
C TYR A 83 -15.48 2.07 -13.86
N LYS A 84 -16.25 1.83 -14.94
CA LYS A 84 -15.89 0.90 -16.00
C LYS A 84 -14.53 1.25 -16.63
N LYS A 85 -14.30 2.54 -16.92
CA LYS A 85 -13.06 3.02 -17.54
C LYS A 85 -11.81 2.77 -16.69
N ARG A 86 -11.95 2.74 -15.35
CA ARG A 86 -10.84 2.66 -14.40
C ARG A 86 -10.63 1.25 -13.89
N ILE A 87 -11.71 0.55 -13.56
CA ILE A 87 -11.64 -0.78 -12.96
C ILE A 87 -10.97 -1.76 -13.92
N TYR A 88 -11.27 -1.75 -15.23
CA TYR A 88 -10.61 -2.67 -16.17
C TYR A 88 -9.13 -2.39 -16.35
N ARG A 89 -8.71 -1.11 -16.28
CA ARG A 89 -7.30 -0.73 -16.40
C ARG A 89 -6.48 -1.17 -15.19
N VAL A 90 -7.11 -1.30 -14.02
CA VAL A 90 -6.44 -1.61 -12.76
C VAL A 90 -6.61 -3.07 -12.37
N LEU A 91 -7.85 -3.56 -12.33
CA LEU A 91 -8.22 -4.88 -11.85
C LEU A 91 -7.64 -6.00 -12.72
N PHE A 92 -7.64 -5.84 -14.05
CA PHE A 92 -7.18 -6.91 -14.94
C PHE A 92 -5.67 -7.16 -14.83
N PRO A 93 -4.78 -6.14 -14.95
CA PRO A 93 -3.36 -6.33 -14.68
C PRO A 93 -3.10 -6.84 -13.25
N PHE A 94 -3.80 -6.28 -12.26
CA PHE A 94 -3.66 -6.70 -10.87
C PHE A 94 -3.93 -8.20 -10.69
N LEU A 95 -5.09 -8.70 -11.13
CA LEU A 95 -5.45 -10.10 -10.95
C LEU A 95 -4.47 -11.04 -11.68
N ILE A 96 -4.01 -10.68 -12.88
CA ILE A 96 -3.01 -11.47 -13.60
C ILE A 96 -1.73 -11.58 -12.79
N TRP A 97 -1.17 -10.45 -12.37
CA TRP A 97 0.10 -10.46 -11.64
C TRP A 97 -0.04 -11.11 -10.27
N SER A 98 -1.14 -10.90 -9.56
CA SER A 98 -1.43 -11.57 -8.30
C SER A 98 -1.49 -13.09 -8.44
N VAL A 99 -2.18 -13.60 -9.46
CA VAL A 99 -2.22 -15.04 -9.72
C VAL A 99 -0.83 -15.57 -10.07
N LEU A 100 -0.08 -14.86 -10.93
CA LEU A 100 1.28 -15.25 -11.32
C LEU A 100 2.24 -15.31 -10.13
N TYR A 101 2.20 -14.33 -9.22
CA TYR A 101 3.04 -14.33 -8.02
C TYR A 101 2.67 -15.44 -7.05
N ASN A 102 1.38 -15.72 -6.87
CA ASN A 102 0.93 -16.75 -5.93
C ASN A 102 1.09 -18.17 -6.48
N ILE A 103 1.10 -18.36 -7.80
CA ILE A 103 1.32 -19.68 -8.43
C ILE A 103 2.81 -20.02 -8.58
N PHE A 104 3.70 -19.01 -8.53
CA PHE A 104 5.15 -19.19 -8.71
C PHE A 104 5.76 -20.28 -7.79
N PRO A 105 5.49 -20.33 -6.47
CA PRO A 105 6.01 -21.41 -5.61
C PRO A 105 5.66 -22.82 -6.12
N TRP A 106 4.40 -23.03 -6.52
CA TRP A 106 3.97 -24.33 -7.06
C TRP A 106 4.70 -24.68 -8.36
N VAL A 107 4.89 -23.71 -9.26
CA VAL A 107 5.66 -23.91 -10.50
C VAL A 107 7.11 -24.30 -10.18
N THR A 108 7.76 -23.63 -9.21
CA THR A 108 9.12 -24.02 -8.80
C THR A 108 9.18 -25.44 -8.24
N GLY A 109 8.15 -25.87 -7.48
CA GLY A 109 8.04 -27.24 -6.99
C GLY A 109 7.87 -28.27 -8.11
N LEU A 110 7.06 -27.97 -9.13
CA LEU A 110 6.92 -28.83 -10.31
C LEU A 110 8.24 -29.01 -11.08
N LEU A 111 9.08 -27.96 -11.11
CA LEU A 111 10.39 -28.00 -11.75
C LEU A 111 11.48 -28.66 -10.89
N GLY A 112 11.15 -29.10 -9.67
CA GLY A 112 12.10 -29.70 -8.73
C GLY A 112 13.11 -28.70 -8.16
N LEU A 113 12.78 -27.41 -8.17
CA LEU A 113 13.66 -26.35 -7.71
C LEU A 113 13.64 -26.22 -6.17
N PRO A 114 14.79 -25.88 -5.55
CA PRO A 114 14.86 -25.59 -4.12
C PRO A 114 13.92 -24.47 -3.69
N LYS A 115 13.41 -24.53 -2.45
CA LYS A 115 12.45 -23.54 -1.92
C LYS A 115 13.10 -22.17 -1.70
N GLU A 116 14.41 -22.17 -1.51
CA GLU A 116 15.25 -21.00 -1.29
C GLU A 116 15.11 -19.99 -2.45
N ILE A 117 14.93 -20.47 -3.68
CA ILE A 117 14.72 -19.64 -4.88
C ILE A 117 13.51 -18.70 -4.72
N ILE A 118 12.49 -19.11 -3.96
CA ILE A 118 11.31 -18.27 -3.70
C ILE A 118 11.72 -17.04 -2.88
N GLY A 119 12.59 -17.21 -1.88
CA GLY A 119 13.11 -16.11 -1.06
C GLY A 119 14.11 -15.23 -1.81
N GLU A 120 14.86 -15.80 -2.76
CA GLU A 120 15.75 -15.04 -3.64
C GLU A 120 14.97 -14.16 -4.63
N PHE A 121 13.84 -14.65 -5.13
CA PHE A 121 12.99 -13.92 -6.07
C PHE A 121 12.08 -12.90 -5.36
N PHE A 122 11.57 -13.22 -4.16
CA PHE A 122 10.66 -12.37 -3.39
C PHE A 122 11.31 -11.89 -2.08
N CYS A 123 11.68 -10.62 -2.02
CA CYS A 123 12.42 -10.04 -0.89
C CYS A 123 11.66 -10.00 0.46
N TYR A 124 10.35 -10.22 0.45
CA TYR A 124 9.49 -10.26 1.64
C TYR A 124 9.25 -11.68 2.17
N VAL A 125 9.92 -12.67 1.59
CA VAL A 125 9.70 -14.10 1.84
C VAL A 125 11.00 -14.75 2.34
N GLN A 126 10.90 -15.70 3.27
CA GLN A 126 12.07 -16.30 3.94
C GLN A 126 12.58 -17.61 3.31
N GLY A 127 12.16 -17.95 2.08
CA GLY A 127 12.62 -19.16 1.38
C GLY A 127 12.09 -20.50 1.93
N ASN A 128 11.21 -20.47 2.93
CA ASN A 128 10.61 -21.67 3.55
C ASN A 128 9.16 -21.91 3.10
N GLU A 129 8.71 -21.20 2.07
CA GLU A 129 7.33 -21.27 1.61
C GLU A 129 6.97 -22.65 1.08
N SER A 130 5.70 -22.99 1.22
CA SER A 130 5.17 -24.20 0.63
C SER A 130 5.15 -24.10 -0.89
N GLN A 131 5.58 -25.17 -1.56
CA GLN A 131 5.46 -25.34 -3.01
C GLN A 131 4.21 -26.17 -3.38
N SER A 132 3.27 -26.34 -2.44
CA SER A 132 2.04 -27.11 -2.69
C SER A 132 1.04 -26.32 -3.54
N LEU A 133 0.29 -27.03 -4.40
CA LEU A 133 -0.80 -26.41 -5.18
C LEU A 133 -1.91 -25.88 -4.26
N SER A 134 -2.21 -26.61 -3.17
CA SER A 134 -3.25 -26.22 -2.22
C SER A 134 -2.98 -24.86 -1.59
N ASP A 135 -1.73 -24.60 -1.20
CA ASP A 135 -1.35 -23.32 -0.61
C ASP A 135 -1.39 -22.19 -1.65
N ALA A 136 -0.95 -22.45 -2.89
CA ALA A 136 -1.07 -21.48 -3.99
C ALA A 136 -2.54 -21.11 -4.28
N LEU A 137 -3.43 -22.11 -4.35
CA LEU A 137 -4.87 -21.88 -4.56
C LEU A 137 -5.51 -21.12 -3.38
N LYS A 138 -5.08 -21.41 -2.15
CA LYS A 138 -5.52 -20.70 -0.96
C LYS A 138 -5.10 -19.23 -1.00
N ASP A 139 -3.86 -18.94 -1.37
CA ASP A 139 -3.37 -17.57 -1.53
C ASP A 139 -4.15 -16.82 -2.63
N ILE A 140 -4.40 -17.48 -3.77
CA ILE A 140 -5.22 -16.92 -4.86
C ILE A 140 -6.65 -16.62 -4.39
N ALA A 141 -7.28 -17.52 -3.65
CA ALA A 141 -8.62 -17.32 -3.11
C ALA A 141 -8.67 -16.16 -2.09
N MET A 142 -7.55 -15.84 -1.45
CA MET A 142 -7.44 -14.76 -0.48
C MET A 142 -7.19 -13.38 -1.11
N ILE A 143 -6.85 -13.28 -2.40
CA ILE A 143 -6.58 -12.01 -3.10
C ILE A 143 -7.62 -10.91 -2.77
N PRO A 144 -8.95 -11.15 -2.76
CA PRO A 144 -9.91 -10.07 -2.46
C PRO A 144 -9.80 -9.50 -1.03
N PHE A 145 -9.24 -10.26 -0.09
CA PHE A 145 -9.19 -9.93 1.33
C PHE A 145 -7.79 -9.52 1.81
N ASN A 146 -6.75 -10.12 1.24
CA ASN A 146 -5.38 -9.86 1.60
C ASN A 146 -4.43 -10.20 0.44
N PHE A 147 -3.40 -9.40 0.27
CA PHE A 147 -2.29 -9.73 -0.62
C PHE A 147 -1.30 -10.64 0.12
N SER A 148 -0.60 -11.52 -0.61
CA SER A 148 0.45 -12.35 -0.02
C SER A 148 1.77 -11.57 0.09
N PHE A 149 2.70 -12.07 0.92
CA PHE A 149 4.03 -11.48 1.04
C PHE A 149 4.81 -11.47 -0.29
N LYS A 150 4.48 -12.38 -1.21
CA LYS A 150 5.10 -12.50 -2.54
C LYS A 150 4.79 -11.28 -3.43
N GLU A 151 3.66 -10.65 -3.20
CA GLU A 151 3.14 -9.52 -3.99
C GLU A 151 2.94 -8.27 -3.13
N ASN A 152 3.72 -8.10 -2.05
CA ASN A 152 3.53 -7.02 -1.09
C ASN A 152 3.45 -5.63 -1.75
N HIS A 153 4.18 -5.39 -2.84
CA HIS A 153 4.15 -4.14 -3.62
C HIS A 153 2.77 -3.82 -4.23
N MET A 154 1.88 -4.80 -4.39
CA MET A 154 0.52 -4.63 -4.91
C MET A 154 -0.45 -4.01 -3.91
N TRP A 155 -0.04 -3.80 -2.65
CA TRP A 155 -0.87 -3.14 -1.62
C TRP A 155 -1.47 -1.81 -2.10
N TYR A 156 -0.73 -1.07 -2.93
CA TYR A 156 -1.17 0.21 -3.48
C TYR A 156 -2.43 0.08 -4.35
N ILE A 157 -2.62 -1.05 -5.03
CA ILE A 157 -3.80 -1.29 -5.86
C ILE A 157 -5.07 -1.39 -5.03
N TYR A 158 -5.01 -2.00 -3.84
CA TYR A 158 -6.13 -2.05 -2.90
C TYR A 158 -6.52 -0.63 -2.45
N LEU A 159 -5.52 0.20 -2.14
CA LEU A 159 -5.73 1.63 -1.84
C LEU A 159 -6.39 2.33 -3.03
N LEU A 160 -5.91 2.08 -4.26
CA LEU A 160 -6.41 2.73 -5.46
C LEU A 160 -7.87 2.33 -5.78
N ILE A 161 -8.23 1.07 -5.59
CA ILE A 161 -9.60 0.58 -5.73
C ILE A 161 -10.51 1.29 -4.71
N GLY A 162 -10.10 1.34 -3.44
CA GLY A 162 -10.85 2.04 -2.39
C GLY A 162 -10.99 3.54 -2.70
N LEU A 163 -9.92 4.18 -3.15
CA LEU A 163 -9.92 5.58 -3.55
C LEU A 163 -10.91 5.84 -4.70
N TYR A 164 -10.91 5.01 -5.74
CA TYR A 164 -11.85 5.18 -6.86
C TYR A 164 -13.30 4.96 -6.45
N LEU A 165 -13.58 4.00 -5.57
CA LEU A 165 -14.93 3.79 -5.01
C LEU A 165 -15.40 5.00 -4.19
N TYR A 166 -14.50 5.62 -3.43
CA TYR A 166 -14.80 6.81 -2.63
C TYR A 166 -14.92 8.10 -3.46
N MET A 167 -14.19 8.19 -4.57
CA MET A 167 -13.99 9.44 -5.31
C MET A 167 -15.27 10.17 -5.74
N PRO A 168 -16.34 9.49 -6.23
CA PRO A 168 -17.58 10.20 -6.59
C PRO A 168 -18.28 10.85 -5.40
N PHE A 169 -18.24 10.20 -4.23
CA PHE A 169 -18.80 10.76 -3.00
C PHE A 169 -17.99 11.98 -2.55
N PHE A 170 -16.66 11.87 -2.59
CA PHE A 170 -15.77 12.97 -2.27
C PHE A 170 -15.93 14.16 -3.23
N SER A 171 -16.08 13.87 -4.52
CA SER A 171 -16.35 14.87 -5.56
C SER A 171 -17.65 15.63 -5.31
N ALA A 172 -18.74 14.92 -5.01
CA ALA A 172 -20.04 15.53 -4.74
C ALA A 172 -20.02 16.43 -3.49
N TRP A 173 -19.18 16.10 -2.50
CA TRP A 173 -18.95 16.95 -1.34
C TRP A 173 -18.12 18.19 -1.68
N ILE A 174 -16.98 18.03 -2.37
CA ILE A 174 -16.11 19.14 -2.78
C ILE A 174 -16.86 20.15 -3.64
N GLU A 175 -17.71 19.70 -4.55
CA GLU A 175 -18.47 20.58 -5.44
C GLU A 175 -19.41 21.54 -4.69
N LYS A 176 -19.87 21.14 -3.50
CA LYS A 176 -20.75 21.93 -2.64
C LYS A 176 -20.02 22.63 -1.48
N ALA A 177 -18.77 22.26 -1.22
CA ALA A 177 -18.00 22.79 -0.11
C ALA A 177 -17.53 24.21 -0.44
N ASP A 178 -17.66 25.12 0.52
CA ASP A 178 -17.04 26.43 0.44
C ASP A 178 -15.58 26.36 0.91
N ARG A 179 -14.79 27.38 0.56
CA ARG A 179 -13.36 27.45 0.92
C ARG A 179 -13.11 27.35 2.43
N SER A 180 -14.05 27.74 3.28
CA SER A 180 -13.91 27.58 4.73
C SER A 180 -13.95 26.12 5.14
N LYS A 181 -14.94 25.35 4.65
CA LYS A 181 -15.04 23.90 4.90
C LYS A 181 -13.83 23.14 4.38
N GLU A 182 -13.32 23.50 3.20
CA GLU A 182 -12.08 22.92 2.66
C GLU A 182 -10.89 23.15 3.61
N ARG A 183 -10.70 24.39 4.11
CA ARG A 183 -9.62 24.71 5.05
C ARG A 183 -9.76 23.98 6.38
N VAL A 184 -10.96 23.87 6.92
CA VAL A 184 -11.23 23.12 8.16
C VAL A 184 -10.87 21.64 7.97
N TYR A 185 -11.29 21.04 6.84
CA TYR A 185 -10.93 19.66 6.51
C TYR A 185 -9.41 19.48 6.42
N LEU A 186 -8.70 20.37 5.73
CA LEU A 186 -7.24 20.33 5.65
C LEU A 186 -6.57 20.52 7.02
N GLY A 187 -7.14 21.35 7.89
CA GLY A 187 -6.67 21.50 9.28
C GLY A 187 -6.83 20.22 10.10
N ILE A 188 -7.99 19.57 10.03
CA ILE A 188 -8.24 18.28 10.69
C ILE A 188 -7.29 17.22 10.15
N TRP A 189 -7.14 17.13 8.83
CA TRP A 189 -6.21 16.22 8.17
C TRP A 189 -4.77 16.47 8.64
N PHE A 190 -4.31 17.72 8.65
CA PHE A 190 -2.98 18.07 9.12
C PHE A 190 -2.75 17.64 10.57
N VAL A 191 -3.69 17.91 11.49
CA VAL A 191 -3.60 17.45 12.88
C VAL A 191 -3.57 15.92 12.96
N SER A 192 -4.39 15.24 12.16
CA SER A 192 -4.45 13.77 12.13
C SER A 192 -3.14 13.10 11.73
N LEU A 193 -2.29 13.77 10.93
CA LEU A 193 -0.95 13.27 10.56
C LEU A 193 -0.06 13.06 11.79
N PHE A 194 -0.29 13.83 12.87
CA PHE A 194 0.52 13.78 14.07
C PHE A 194 0.02 12.74 15.10
N LEU A 195 -1.22 12.25 14.97
CA LEU A 195 -1.80 11.29 15.92
C LEU A 195 -0.93 10.03 16.14
N PRO A 196 -0.36 9.40 15.09
CA PRO A 196 0.52 8.25 15.28
C PRO A 196 1.78 8.59 16.10
N TYR A 197 2.35 9.78 15.89
CA TYR A 197 3.54 10.22 16.62
C TYR A 197 3.23 10.55 18.08
N MET A 198 2.06 11.14 18.35
CA MET A 198 1.61 11.36 19.72
C MET A 198 1.45 10.04 20.47
N SER A 199 0.92 9.00 19.82
CA SER A 199 0.82 7.66 20.42
C SER A 199 2.19 7.04 20.71
N CYS A 200 3.17 7.25 19.83
CA CYS A 200 4.55 6.79 20.02
C CYS A 200 5.23 7.53 21.19
N LEU A 201 5.10 8.86 21.23
CA LEU A 201 5.64 9.70 22.28
C LEU A 201 5.03 9.35 23.65
N TYR A 202 3.71 9.14 23.69
CA TYR A 202 3.01 8.69 24.88
C TYR A 202 3.55 7.33 25.39
N GLN A 203 3.73 6.35 24.48
CA GLN A 203 4.33 5.05 24.84
C GLN A 203 5.75 5.22 25.39
N GLN A 204 6.56 6.08 24.77
CA GLN A 204 7.96 6.26 25.15
C GLN A 204 8.12 7.01 26.48
N ILE A 205 7.23 7.95 26.80
CA ILE A 205 7.25 8.74 28.04
C ILE A 205 6.59 7.99 29.20
N PHE A 206 5.40 7.42 28.99
CA PHE A 206 4.56 6.91 30.09
C PHE A 206 4.65 5.40 30.31
N ILE A 207 4.92 4.61 29.26
CA ILE A 207 4.95 3.13 29.34
C ILE A 207 6.37 2.61 29.55
N ARG A 208 7.41 3.35 29.13
CA ARG A 208 8.81 2.93 29.28
C ARG A 208 9.30 2.87 30.76
N GLY A 209 8.45 3.23 31.73
CA GLY A 209 8.71 3.12 33.16
C GLY A 209 7.68 2.31 33.96
N SER A 210 6.69 1.66 33.32
CA SER A 210 5.65 0.91 34.05
C SER A 210 5.48 -0.52 33.52
N ASP A 211 5.39 -1.44 34.48
CA ASP A 211 5.47 -2.88 34.35
C ASP A 211 4.56 -3.53 33.29
N VAL A 212 5.02 -4.69 32.84
CA VAL A 212 4.63 -5.50 31.67
C VAL A 212 3.12 -5.89 31.57
N GLU A 213 2.28 -5.56 32.54
CA GLU A 213 0.85 -5.95 32.53
C GLU A 213 -0.10 -4.99 31.79
N SER A 214 0.27 -3.72 31.56
CA SER A 214 -0.58 -2.74 30.83
C SER A 214 -0.73 -3.06 29.32
N ILE A 215 0.07 -3.99 28.81
CA ILE A 215 0.13 -4.41 27.39
C ILE A 215 -1.22 -4.98 26.89
N ARG A 216 -2.11 -5.45 27.78
CA ARG A 216 -3.38 -6.06 27.38
C ARG A 216 -4.41 -5.07 26.80
N HIS A 217 -4.43 -3.82 27.24
CA HIS A 217 -5.43 -2.84 26.79
C HIS A 217 -5.05 -2.13 25.48
N VAL A 218 -3.76 -2.04 25.15
CA VAL A 218 -3.28 -1.36 23.92
C VAL A 218 -3.31 -2.28 22.68
N LEU A 219 -3.31 -3.61 22.88
CA LEU A 219 -3.46 -4.58 21.79
C LEU A 219 -4.83 -4.51 21.08
N LEU A 220 -5.84 -3.90 21.71
CA LEU A 220 -7.13 -3.61 21.08
C LEU A 220 -7.04 -2.56 19.97
N PHE A 221 -6.11 -1.60 20.07
CA PHE A 221 -5.93 -0.57 19.02
C PHE A 221 -5.09 -1.08 17.84
N ARG A 222 -4.13 -1.98 18.08
CA ARG A 222 -3.41 -2.69 16.99
C ARG A 222 -4.31 -3.64 16.19
N ARG A 223 -5.49 -4.00 16.72
CA ARG A 223 -6.49 -4.85 16.05
C ARG A 223 -7.19 -4.14 14.88
N ILE A 224 -7.17 -2.80 14.83
CA ILE A 224 -7.79 -2.01 13.75
C ILE A 224 -6.86 -1.86 12.53
N GLN A 225 -5.53 -1.96 12.71
CA GLN A 225 -4.56 -1.97 11.60
C GLN A 225 -4.15 -3.39 11.15
N ARG A 226 -4.68 -4.44 11.79
CA ARG A 226 -4.54 -5.84 11.36
C ARG A 226 -5.91 -6.48 11.23
N ILE A 227 -6.66 -6.07 10.21
CA ILE A 227 -7.70 -6.93 9.64
C ILE A 227 -6.98 -7.87 8.64
N SER A 228 -6.23 -8.83 9.18
CA SER A 228 -5.79 -10.04 8.47
C SER A 228 -5.67 -11.18 9.49
N PRO A 229 -6.33 -12.34 9.26
CA PRO A 229 -6.61 -13.33 10.30
C PRO A 229 -5.44 -14.30 10.49
N ILE A 230 -4.34 -13.87 11.12
CA ILE A 230 -3.16 -14.74 11.31
C ILE A 230 -3.02 -15.26 12.75
N ARG A 231 -3.87 -14.85 13.70
CA ARG A 231 -3.64 -15.15 15.13
C ARG A 231 -4.30 -16.40 15.71
N THR A 232 -4.74 -17.36 14.89
CA THR A 232 -5.39 -18.59 15.39
C THR A 232 -4.59 -19.89 15.20
N LEU A 233 -3.37 -19.86 14.64
CA LEU A 233 -2.60 -21.09 14.36
C LEU A 233 -1.35 -21.32 15.22
N LEU A 234 -1.07 -20.47 16.23
CA LEU A 234 0.12 -20.64 17.09
C LEU A 234 -0.20 -20.82 18.58
N LYS A 235 -1.43 -21.22 18.90
CA LYS A 235 -1.77 -21.71 20.25
C LYS A 235 -2.77 -22.84 20.16
N THR A 236 -2.30 -24.03 19.78
CA THR A 236 -2.69 -25.32 20.38
C THR A 236 -2.01 -26.45 19.60
N ARG A 237 -1.11 -27.15 20.30
CA ARG A 237 -0.48 -28.45 19.99
C ARG A 237 0.51 -28.50 18.83
#